data_AF-A0A1W9R4K8-F1
#
_entry.id   AF-A0A1W9R4K8-F1
#
_cell.length_a   1.000
_cell.length_b   1.000
_cell.length_c   1.000
_cell.angle_alpha   90.00
_cell.angle_beta   90.00
_cell.angle_gamma   90.00
#
_symmetry.space_group_name_H-M   'P 1'
#
loop_
_entity.id
_entity.type
_entity.pdbx_description
1 polymer ?
#
loop_
_entity_poly.entity_id
_entity_poly.type
_entity_poly.pdbx_seq_one_letter_code
_entity_poly.pdbx_strand_id
1 'polypeptide(L)' 'MKTKKQIQEIREKIIKGLEEAYKSLVEYKKQKNSPLIISRDGKIVEVDPNEILPTTKYKWH' A
#
# COMPACT_ATOMS: atom_id res chain seq x y z
N MET A 1 -9.81 24.01 -16.88
CA MET A 1 -10.30 22.83 -16.11
C MET A 1 -9.62 21.59 -16.67
N LYS A 2 -9.10 20.68 -15.83
CA LYS A 2 -8.55 19.40 -16.32
C LYS A 2 -9.68 18.54 -16.88
N THR A 3 -9.41 17.80 -17.96
CA THR A 3 -10.40 16.90 -18.55
C THR A 3 -10.58 15.66 -17.66
N LYS A 4 -11.74 14.99 -17.76
CA LYS A 4 -11.99 13.72 -17.07
C LYS A 4 -10.87 12.69 -17.32
N LYS A 5 -10.34 12.66 -18.54
CA LYS A 5 -9.21 11.80 -18.95
C LYS A 5 -7.93 12.13 -18.19
N GLN A 6 -7.57 13.42 -18.09
CA GLN A 6 -6.38 13.84 -17.35
C GLN A 6 -6.47 13.53 -15.85
N ILE A 7 -7.67 13.64 -15.27
CA ILE A 7 -7.90 13.28 -13.86
C ILE A 7 -7.71 11.77 -13.66
N GLN A 8 -8.23 10.95 -14.59
CA GLN A 8 -8.07 9.50 -14.55
C GLN A 8 -6.60 9.08 -14.64
N GLU A 9 -5.84 9.63 -15.59
CA GLU A 9 -4.41 9.32 -15.76
C GLU A 9 -3.57 9.69 -14.53
N ILE A 10 -3.86 10.84 -13.90
CA ILE A 10 -3.18 11.26 -12.66
C ILE A 10 -3.50 10.28 -11.54
N ARG A 11 -4.75 9.87 -11.41
CA ARG A 11 -5.20 8.93 -10.39
C ARG A 11 -4.53 7.56 -10.55
N GLU A 12 -4.45 7.03 -11.76
CA GLU A 12 -3.77 5.77 -12.05
C GLU A 12 -2.28 5.81 -11.67
N LYS A 13 -1.60 6.92 -11.96
CA LYS A 13 -0.20 7.12 -11.55
C LYS A 13 -0.03 7.15 -10.03
N ILE A 14 -0.94 7.82 -9.32
CA ILE A 14 -0.93 7.87 -7.86
C ILE A 14 -1.12 6.48 -7.27
N ILE A 15 -2.13 5.74 -7.74
CA ILE A 15 -2.42 4.37 -7.27
C ILE A 15 -1.19 3.48 -7.51
N LYS A 16 -0.61 3.52 -8.71
CA LYS A 16 0.59 2.75 -9.02
C LYS A 16 1.77 3.09 -8.10
N GLY A 17 2.02 4.37 -7.85
CA GLY A 17 3.09 4.79 -6.94
C GLY A 17 2.87 4.31 -5.50
N LEU A 18 1.63 4.30 -5.03
CA LEU A 18 1.27 3.76 -3.71
C LEU A 18 1.44 2.24 -3.63
N GLU A 19 1.06 1.51 -4.68
CA GLU A 19 1.26 0.06 -4.78
C GLU A 19 2.75 -0.31 -4.76
N GLU A 20 3.58 0.42 -5.52
CA GLU A 20 5.03 0.24 -5.54
C GLU A 20 5.67 0.55 -4.18
N ALA A 21 5.30 1.67 -3.56
CA ALA A 21 5.81 2.05 -2.24
C ALA A 21 5.46 1.01 -1.17
N TYR A 22 4.22 0.49 -1.18
CA TYR A 22 3.80 -0.57 -0.27
C TYR A 22 4.63 -1.84 -0.49
N LYS A 23 4.83 -2.26 -1.75
CA LYS A 23 5.66 -3.43 -2.08
C LYS A 23 7.07 -3.29 -1.52
N SER A 24 7.74 -2.16 -1.76
CA SER A 24 9.09 -1.90 -1.24
C SER A 24 9.14 -1.90 0.29
N LEU A 25 8.11 -1.37 0.96
CA LEU A 25 8.00 -1.42 2.42
C LEU A 25 7.91 -2.86 2.94
N VAL A 26 7.07 -3.70 2.33
CA VAL A 26 6.91 -5.11 2.74
C VAL A 26 8.21 -5.88 2.55
N GLU A 27 8.88 -5.71 1.42
CA GLU A 27 10.19 -6.32 1.16
C GLU A 27 11.22 -5.90 2.20
N TYR A 28 11.29 -4.61 2.52
CA TYR A 28 12.18 -4.09 3.56
C TYR A 28 11.88 -4.70 4.93
N LYS A 29 10.61 -4.77 5.33
CA LYS A 29 10.18 -5.34 6.62
C LYS A 29 10.53 -6.82 6.74
N LYS A 30 10.35 -7.59 5.65
CA LYS A 30 10.77 -9.01 5.55
C LYS A 30 12.29 -9.15 5.67
N GLN A 31 13.06 -8.38 4.90
CA GLN A 31 14.53 -8.41 4.98
C GLN A 31 15.07 -8.07 6.36
N LYS A 32 14.41 -7.15 7.08
CA LYS A 32 14.79 -6.75 8.44
C LYS A 32 14.16 -7.61 9.54
N ASN A 33 13.34 -8.60 9.18
CA ASN A 33 12.57 -9.43 10.11
C ASN A 33 11.87 -8.60 11.19
N SER A 34 11.25 -7.48 10.78
CA SER A 34 10.64 -6.51 11.69
C SER A 34 9.14 -6.37 11.43
N PRO A 35 8.31 -6.23 12.48
CA PRO A 35 6.87 -6.14 12.32
C PRO A 35 6.44 -4.84 11.61
N LEU A 36 5.31 -4.93 10.90
CA LEU A 36 4.57 -3.76 10.42
C LEU A 36 3.52 -3.38 11.47
N ILE A 37 3.58 -2.14 11.93
CA ILE A 37 2.63 -1.61 12.91
C ILE A 37 1.50 -0.90 12.16
N ILE A 38 0.26 -1.31 12.40
CA ILE A 38 -0.93 -0.70 11.80
C ILE A 38 -1.93 -0.28 12.88
N SER A 39 -2.75 0.73 12.56
CA SER A 39 -3.93 1.05 13.35
C SER A 39 -5.15 0.40 12.71
N ARG A 40 -5.82 -0.48 13.46
CA ARG A 40 -7.06 -1.15 13.04
C ARG A 40 -8.10 -0.95 14.13
N ASP A 41 -9.22 -0.33 13.79
CA ASP A 41 -10.33 -0.06 14.71
C ASP A 41 -9.88 0.67 16.00
N GLY A 42 -8.97 1.64 15.84
CA GLY A 42 -8.41 2.42 16.96
C GLY A 42 -7.40 1.66 17.83
N LYS A 43 -7.05 0.42 17.48
CA LYS A 43 -6.03 -0.39 18.17
C LYS A 43 -4.76 -0.49 17.35
N ILE A 44 -3.63 -0.48 18.05
CA ILE A 44 -2.33 -0.74 17.45
C ILE A 44 -2.18 -2.27 17.32
N VAL A 45 -1.88 -2.74 16.11
CA VAL A 45 -1.68 -4.15 15.79
C VAL A 45 -0.31 -4.31 15.14
N GLU A 46 0.44 -5.30 15.61
CA GLU A 46 1.68 -5.74 14.97
C GLU A 46 1.35 -6.86 13.99
N VAL A 47 1.85 -6.73 12.76
CA VAL A 47 1.70 -7.75 11.72
C VAL A 47 3.08 -8.33 11.44
N ASP A 48 3.19 -9.66 11.55
CA ASP A 48 4.43 -10.37 11.21
C ASP A 48 4.76 -10.13 9.74
N PRO A 49 6.01 -9.78 9.41
CA PRO A 49 6.39 -9.44 8.04
C PRO A 49 6.09 -10.57 7.04
N ASN A 50 6.10 -11.84 7.45
CA ASN A 50 5.82 -12.99 6.59
C ASN A 50 4.34 -13.19 6.30
N GLU A 51 3.46 -12.72 7.18
CA GLU A 51 2.00 -12.74 7.01
C GLU A 51 1.52 -11.59 6.11
N ILE A 52 2.38 -10.60 5.83
CA ILE A 52 2.04 -9.49 4.94
C ILE A 52 2.02 -9.96 3.48
N LEU A 53 0.83 -9.85 2.86
CA LEU A 53 0.67 -10.05 1.43
C LEU A 53 1.45 -8.97 0.66
N PRO A 54 2.21 -9.35 -0.39
CA PRO A 54 3.08 -8.43 -1.13
C PRO A 54 2.31 -7.44 -2.02
N THR A 55 1.00 -7.62 -2.18
CA THR A 55 0.14 -6.72 -2.95
C THR A 55 -1.20 -6.53 -2.25
N THR A 56 -1.63 -5.28 -2.19
CA THR A 56 -3.04 -4.92 -1.97
C THR A 56 -3.53 -4.33 -3.29
N LYS A 57 -4.42 -5.04 -4.00
CA LYS A 57 -5.05 -4.46 -5.18
C LYS A 57 -6.11 -3.50 -4.68
N TYR A 58 -5.91 -2.21 -4.95
CA TYR A 58 -6.91 -1.20 -4.62
C TYR A 58 -8.15 -1.42 -5.50
N LYS A 59 -9.18 -2.07 -4.96
CA LYS A 59 -10.47 -2.24 -5.64
C LYS A 59 -11.34 -1.02 -5.35
N TRP A 60 -11.63 -0.23 -6.36
CA TRP A 60 -12.79 0.67 -6.32
C TRP A 60 -14.07 -0.12 -6.57
N HIS A 61 -15.12 0.19 -5.82
CA HIS A 61 -16.50 -0.15 -6.15
C HIS A 61 -17.14 1.06 -6.84
#